data_AF-A0A967MWB2-F1
#
_entry.id   AF-A0A967MWB2-F1
#
_cell.length_a   1.000
_cell.length_b   1.000
_cell.length_c   1.000
_cell.angle_alpha   90.00
_cell.angle_beta   90.00
_cell.angle_gamma   90.00
#
_symmetry.space_group_name_H-M   'P 1'
#
loop_
_entity.id
_entity.type
_entity.pdbx_description
1 polymer ?
#
loop_
_entity_poly.entity_id
_entity_poly.type
_entity_poly.pdbx_seq_one_letter_code
_entity_poly.pdbx_strand_id
1 'polypeptide(L)'
;AAALTGRAAGSIERVRTQSLSEAVSEASRHGGYWYLTAGFFVCGFHVTFIATHLPAFITDRGAAPALGAAALALIGFGNIIGSLTCGVLGGRYPKKIVLAGLYFAR
;
A
#
# COMPACT_ATOMS: atom_id res chain seq x y z
N ALA A 1 23.90 2.48 1.20
CA ALA A 1 22.60 3.17 1.36
C ALA A 1 22.03 3.64 0.00
N ALA A 2 22.04 2.78 -1.02
CA ALA A 2 21.62 3.12 -2.40
C ALA A 2 20.17 2.66 -2.71
N ALA A 3 19.38 2.32 -1.68
CA ALA A 3 18.07 1.69 -1.83
C ALA A 3 16.88 2.66 -1.71
N LEU A 4 17.12 3.95 -1.44
CA LEU A 4 16.08 4.98 -1.31
C LEU A 4 15.93 5.88 -2.54
N THR A 5 16.76 5.73 -3.55
CA THR A 5 16.63 6.47 -4.81
C THR A 5 15.56 5.81 -5.68
N GLY A 6 14.29 6.10 -5.37
CA GLY A 6 13.19 5.87 -6.29
C GLY A 6 13.49 6.59 -7.60
N ARG A 7 13.93 5.84 -8.62
CA ARG A 7 14.12 6.37 -9.96
C ARG A 7 12.73 6.68 -10.51
N ALA A 8 12.30 7.93 -10.38
CA ALA A 8 11.16 8.45 -11.11
C ALA A 8 11.44 8.17 -12.60
N ALA A 9 10.77 7.15 -13.15
CA ALA A 9 10.79 6.90 -14.59
C ALA A 9 10.40 8.22 -15.27
N GLY A 10 11.32 8.72 -16.09
CA GLY A 10 11.36 10.12 -16.50
C GLY A 10 10.06 10.63 -17.10
N SER A 11 9.65 11.78 -16.59
CA SER A 11 9.45 12.96 -17.43
C SER A 11 9.91 14.14 -16.61
N ILE A 12 10.96 14.82 -17.09
CA ILE A 12 11.17 16.23 -16.74
C ILE A 12 10.08 16.99 -17.51
N GLU A 13 8.83 16.82 -17.06
CA GLU A 13 7.74 17.64 -17.51
C GLU A 13 7.87 18.96 -16.76
N ARG A 14 8.19 20.00 -17.53
CA ARG A 14 8.08 21.43 -17.22
C ARG A 14 7.34 21.66 -15.90
N VAL A 15 8.00 22.25 -14.90
CA VAL A 15 7.37 22.69 -13.65
C VAL A 15 6.22 23.62 -14.00
N ARG A 16 5.03 23.06 -14.26
CA ARG A 16 3.79 23.83 -14.33
C ARG A 16 3.56 24.24 -12.88
N THR A 17 3.57 25.54 -12.63
CA THR A 17 3.10 26.13 -11.39
C THR A 17 1.60 25.85 -11.26
N GLN A 18 1.27 24.63 -10.87
CA GLN A 18 -0.10 24.21 -10.57
C GLN A 18 -0.28 24.34 -9.06
N SER A 19 -1.39 24.94 -8.66
CA SER A 19 -1.86 24.90 -7.28
C SER A 19 -2.20 23.46 -6.86
N LEU A 20 -2.14 23.18 -5.56
CA LEU A 20 -2.53 21.87 -5.01
C LEU A 20 -3.94 21.45 -5.45
N SER A 21 -4.86 22.42 -5.52
CA SER A 21 -6.22 22.21 -6.01
C SER A 21 -6.28 21.79 -7.48
N GLU A 22 -5.44 22.39 -8.33
CA GLU A 22 -5.39 22.04 -9.76
C GLU A 22 -4.82 20.64 -9.98
N ALA A 23 -3.77 20.28 -9.24
CA ALA A 23 -3.18 18.94 -9.31
C ALA A 23 -4.16 17.83 -8.87
N VAL A 24 -4.91 18.07 -7.77
CA VAL A 24 -5.94 17.13 -7.30
C VAL A 24 -7.11 17.04 -8.29
N SER A 25 -7.56 18.18 -8.82
CA SER A 25 -8.62 18.21 -9.83
C SER A 25 -8.20 17.43 -11.09
N GLU A 26 -6.98 17.62 -11.58
CA GLU A 26 -6.45 16.87 -12.72
C GLU A 26 -6.38 15.38 -12.41
N ALA A 27 -5.76 14.98 -11.29
CA ALA A 27 -5.64 13.58 -10.89
C ALA A 27 -7.00 12.88 -10.76
N SER A 28 -8.01 13.56 -10.22
CA SER A 28 -9.37 13.04 -10.04
C SER A 28 -10.09 12.70 -11.36
N ARG A 29 -9.63 13.26 -12.49
CA ARG A 29 -10.17 12.95 -13.83
C ARG A 29 -9.57 11.69 -14.45
N HIS A 30 -8.49 11.14 -13.87
CA HIS A 30 -7.84 9.93 -14.37
C HIS A 30 -8.42 8.67 -13.71
N GLY A 31 -8.90 7.71 -14.51
CA GLY A 31 -9.44 6.45 -13.98
C GLY A 31 -8.43 5.63 -13.17
N GLY A 32 -7.14 5.68 -13.57
CA GLY A 32 -6.06 5.02 -12.81
C GLY A 32 -5.92 5.54 -11.38
N TYR A 33 -6.13 6.84 -11.16
CA TYR A 33 -6.10 7.45 -9.84
C TYR A 33 -7.18 6.86 -8.92
N TRP A 34 -8.39 6.68 -9.44
CA TRP A 34 -9.49 6.06 -8.67
C TRP A 34 -9.22 4.60 -8.32
N TYR A 35 -8.72 3.79 -9.26
CA TYR A 35 -8.40 2.39 -8.99
C TYR A 35 -7.30 2.23 -7.93
N LEU A 36 -6.24 3.03 -8.01
CA LEU A 36 -5.18 3.05 -6.99
C LEU A 36 -5.72 3.51 -5.63
N THR A 37 -6.51 4.60 -5.62
CA THR A 37 -7.08 5.16 -4.39
C THR A 37 -8.03 4.16 -3.72
N ALA A 38 -8.90 3.51 -4.49
CA ALA A 38 -9.79 2.47 -3.97
C ALA A 38 -9.00 1.26 -3.41
N GLY A 39 -7.95 0.82 -4.10
CA GLY A 39 -7.10 -0.27 -3.63
C GLY A 39 -6.38 0.07 -2.31
N PHE A 40 -5.79 1.26 -2.21
CA PHE A 40 -5.17 1.74 -0.97
C PHE A 40 -6.18 1.89 0.16
N PHE A 41 -7.38 2.39 -0.14
CA PHE A 41 -8.45 2.54 0.84
C PHE A 41 -8.90 1.20 1.41
N VAL A 42 -9.22 0.22 0.56
CA VAL A 42 -9.65 -1.12 0.99
C VAL A 42 -8.55 -1.82 1.79
N CYS A 43 -7.30 -1.70 1.35
CA CYS A 43 -6.15 -2.25 2.07
C CYS A 43 -6.04 -1.65 3.49
N GLY A 44 -6.05 -0.32 3.59
CA GLY A 44 -5.98 0.39 4.87
C GLY A 44 -7.16 0.05 5.79
N PHE A 45 -8.37 0.05 5.24
CA PHE A 45 -9.58 -0.31 5.97
C PHE A 45 -9.47 -1.71 6.59
N HIS A 46 -9.06 -2.71 5.81
CA HIS A 46 -8.90 -4.08 6.33
C HIS A 46 -7.84 -4.16 7.44
N VAL A 47 -6.70 -3.50 7.28
CA VAL A 47 -5.63 -3.51 8.29
C VAL A 47 -6.10 -2.87 9.59
N THR A 48 -6.73 -1.68 9.52
CA THR A 48 -7.27 -0.99 10.70
C THR A 48 -8.39 -1.79 11.35
N PHE A 49 -9.31 -2.36 10.56
CA PHE A 49 -10.39 -3.20 11.07
C PHE A 49 -9.87 -4.40 11.88
N ILE A 50 -8.87 -5.10 11.35
CA ILE A 50 -8.25 -6.22 12.07
C ILE A 50 -7.57 -5.72 13.35
N ALA A 51 -6.85 -4.60 13.28
CA ALA A 51 -6.18 -4.01 14.45
C ALA A 51 -7.15 -3.64 15.58
N THR A 52 -8.35 -3.15 15.26
CA THR A 52 -9.32 -2.71 16.26
C THR A 52 -10.20 -3.83 16.79
N HIS A 53 -10.61 -4.79 15.94
CA HIS A 53 -11.59 -5.80 16.32
C HIS A 53 -10.99 -7.13 16.77
N LEU A 54 -9.82 -7.53 16.26
CA LEU A 54 -9.21 -8.81 16.58
C LEU A 54 -8.84 -8.95 18.08
N PRO A 55 -8.24 -7.94 18.74
CA PRO A 55 -7.87 -8.06 20.16
C PRO A 55 -9.07 -8.25 21.09
N ALA A 56 -10.15 -7.50 20.86
CA ALA A 56 -11.40 -7.62 21.61
C ALA A 56 -12.02 -9.00 21.43
N PHE A 57 -12.11 -9.46 20.17
CA PHE A 57 -12.64 -10.79 19.84
C PHE A 57 -11.87 -11.94 20.50
N ILE A 58 -10.54 -11.86 20.55
CA ILE A 58 -9.69 -12.87 21.21
C ILE A 58 -9.91 -12.86 22.73
N THR A 59 -10.04 -11.67 23.32
CA THR A 59 -10.29 -11.52 24.76
C THR A 59 -11.67 -12.04 25.15
N ASP A 60 -12.70 -11.77 24.35
CA ASP A 60 -14.07 -12.24 24.55
C ASP A 60 -14.21 -13.77 24.47
N ARG A 61 -13.32 -14.43 23.73
CA ARG A 61 -13.24 -15.90 23.60
C ARG A 61 -12.47 -16.56 24.77
N GLY A 62 -12.00 -15.78 25.75
CA GLY A 62 -11.22 -16.28 26.87
C GLY A 62 -9.77 -16.66 26.53
N ALA A 63 -9.28 -16.27 25.35
CA ALA A 63 -7.90 -16.51 24.94
C ALA A 63 -6.95 -15.41 25.46
N ALA A 64 -5.67 -15.75 25.61
CA ALA A 64 -4.67 -14.80 26.12
C ALA A 64 -4.54 -13.57 25.20
N PRO A 65 -4.58 -12.33 25.72
CA PRO A 65 -4.40 -11.10 24.93
C PRO A 65 -3.08 -11.07 24.14
N ALA A 66 -2.05 -11.79 24.62
CA ALA A 66 -0.78 -11.98 23.94
C ALA A 66 -0.92 -12.59 22.53
N LEU A 67 -1.93 -13.43 22.29
CA LEU A 67 -2.19 -14.00 20.98
C LEU A 67 -2.63 -12.93 19.96
N GLY A 68 -3.46 -11.98 20.39
CA GLY A 68 -3.88 -10.85 19.57
C GLY A 68 -2.71 -9.94 19.23
N ALA A 69 -1.87 -9.63 20.22
CA ALA A 69 -0.65 -8.87 20.00
C ALA A 69 0.32 -9.57 19.03
N ALA A 70 0.51 -10.89 19.17
CA ALA A 70 1.35 -11.68 18.27
C ALA A 70 0.81 -11.71 16.83
N ALA A 71 -0.52 -11.84 16.65
CA ALA A 71 -1.15 -11.79 15.34
C ALA A 71 -0.97 -10.41 14.67
N LEU A 72 -1.16 -9.32 15.40
CA LEU A 72 -0.93 -7.97 14.90
C LEU A 72 0.55 -7.72 14.55
N ALA A 73 1.47 -8.24 15.36
CA ALA A 73 2.90 -8.17 15.07
C ALA A 73 3.25 -8.89 13.76
N LEU A 74 2.66 -10.06 13.51
CA LEU A 74 2.88 -10.82 12.29
C LEU A 74 2.29 -10.12 11.05
N ILE A 75 1.11 -9.51 11.19
CA ILE A 75 0.48 -8.70 10.13
C ILE A 75 1.36 -7.49 9.80
N GLY A 76 1.83 -6.75 10.81
CA GLY A 76 2.72 -5.61 10.62
C GLY A 76 4.05 -6.01 9.96
N PHE A 77 4.63 -7.13 10.39
CA PHE A 77 5.84 -7.68 9.78
C PHE A 77 5.65 -8.03 8.31
N GLY A 78 4.54 -8.70 7.96
CA GLY A 78 4.18 -8.98 6.58
C GLY A 78 4.00 -7.71 5.75
N ASN A 79 3.40 -6.66 6.31
CA ASN A 79 3.22 -5.38 5.63
C ASN A 79 4.56 -4.70 5.29
N ILE A 80 5.52 -4.72 6.23
CA ILE A 80 6.86 -4.16 6.02
C ILE A 80 7.58 -4.92 4.91
N ILE A 81 7.61 -6.25 4.98
CA ILE A 81 8.27 -7.08 3.96
C ILE A 81 7.61 -6.89 2.59
N GLY A 82 6.28 -6.91 2.54
CA GLY A 82 5.52 -6.71 1.31
C GLY A 82 5.79 -5.35 0.69
N SER A 83 5.74 -4.28 1.48
CA SER A 83 5.99 -2.90 1.02
C SER A 83 7.43 -2.72 0.51
N LEU A 84 8.42 -3.29 1.20
CA LEU A 84 9.81 -3.27 0.76
C LEU A 84 10.01 -4.05 -0.54
N THR A 85 9.45 -5.26 -0.62
CA THR A 85 9.54 -6.12 -1.81
C THR A 85 8.89 -5.44 -3.02
N CYS A 86 7.66 -4.93 -2.85
CA CYS A 86 6.95 -4.19 -3.90
C CYS A 86 7.66 -2.89 -4.29
N GLY A 87 8.26 -2.17 -3.33
CA GLY A 87 9.05 -0.96 -3.60
C GLY A 87 10.30 -1.26 -4.43
N VAL A 88 11.04 -2.31 -4.06
CA VAL A 88 12.24 -2.77 -4.79
C VAL A 88 11.86 -3.29 -6.18
N LEU A 89 10.81 -4.10 -6.31
CA LEU A 89 10.34 -4.61 -7.60
C LEU A 89 9.79 -3.49 -8.48
N GLY A 90 9.06 -2.52 -7.92
CA GLY A 90 8.53 -1.36 -8.66
C GLY A 90 9.62 -0.43 -9.17
N GLY A 91 10.77 -0.37 -8.48
CA GLY A 91 11.96 0.35 -8.94
C GLY A 91 12.82 -0.40 -9.96
N ARG A 92 12.79 -1.75 -9.95
CA ARG A 92 13.61 -2.59 -10.86
C ARG A 92 12.88 -3.14 -12.09
N TYR A 93 11.57 -3.32 -12.05
CA TYR A 93 10.80 -3.96 -13.12
C TYR A 93 9.75 -3.03 -13.73
N PRO A 94 9.46 -3.15 -15.04
CA PRO A 94 8.44 -2.34 -15.69
C PRO A 94 7.06 -2.66 -15.12
N LYS A 95 6.26 -1.61 -14.83
CA LYS A 95 4.93 -1.68 -14.17
C LYS A 95 4.00 -2.76 -14.75
N LYS A 96 4.12 -3.08 -16.04
CA LYS A 96 3.40 -4.16 -16.73
C LYS A 96 3.70 -5.58 -16.22
N ILE A 97 4.94 -5.89 -15.83
CA ILE A 97 5.34 -7.21 -15.32
C ILE A 97 4.87 -7.40 -13.89
N VAL A 98 4.88 -6.32 -13.09
CA VAL A 98 4.32 -6.34 -11.73
C VAL A 98 2.81 -6.55 -11.77
N LEU A 99 2.11 -5.91 -12.71
CA LEU A 99 0.68 -6.13 -12.93
C LEU A 99 0.37 -7.57 -13.38
N ALA A 100 1.18 -8.14 -14.28
CA ALA A 100 1.04 -9.52 -14.71
C ALA A 100 1.30 -10.52 -13.56
N GLY A 101 2.33 -10.30 -12.74
CA GLY A 101 2.61 -11.13 -11.57
C GLY A 101 1.51 -11.05 -10.51
N LEU A 102 0.92 -9.87 -10.30
CA LEU A 102 -0.19 -9.70 -9.37
C LEU A 102 -1.47 -10.39 -9.87
N TYR A 103 -1.73 -10.38 -11.19
CA TYR A 103 -2.84 -11.13 -11.79
C TYR A 103 -2.63 -12.65 -11.75
N PHE A 104 -1.38 -13.12 -11.84
CA PHE A 104 -1.06 -14.55 -11.82
C PHE A 104 -1.05 -15.14 -10.40
N ALA A 105 -0.79 -14.30 -9.39
CA ALA A 105 -0.79 -14.70 -7.98
C ALA A 105 -2.18 -14.66 -7.32
N ARG A 106 -3.19 -14.13 -8.02
CA ARG A 106 -4.60 -14.25 -7.65
C ARG A 106 -5.19 -15.49 -8.28
#